data_AF-A0A926AFU8-F1
#
_entry.id   AF-A0A926AFU8-F1
#
_cell.length_a   1.000
_cell.length_b   1.000
_cell.length_c   1.000
_cell.angle_alpha   90.00
_cell.angle_beta   90.00
_cell.angle_gamma   90.00
#
_symmetry.space_group_name_H-M   'P 1'
#
loop_
_entity.id
_entity.type
_entity.pdbx_description
1 polymer ?
#
loop_
_entity_poly.entity_id
_entity_poly.type
_entity_poly.pdbx_seq_one_letter_code
_entity_poly.pdbx_strand_id
1 'polypeptide(L)'
;MHRQKKNAFTLVELLVVIGIIAVLIGILLPALSKARESANRAACMSNMRQLTTAWIMYTNEWRGHMVFAETGSATDPNNVDFQDGWVVESGTATNKPEAIRGGLLWKYTPNPEVYRCPSSLDKRYYRSYSINTMMNGTPTFAGILGMTPWKKITQVKSDRLVFVEEYDPRPAPVGAPEQFNQGSYAMYSYKPNALRYLWGDTPAFFHPKSTNMSFVDGHVENKLWSDPRTFIATNGGNPAGQTGNKDLIELKRLIFGPFD
;
A
#
# COMPACT_ATOMS: atom_id res chain seq x y z
N MET A 1 1.87 8.05 75.28
CA MET A 1 1.47 8.05 73.86
C MET A 1 2.70 8.34 73.01
N HIS A 2 3.29 7.32 72.38
CA HIS A 2 4.45 7.49 71.49
C HIS A 2 3.96 8.09 70.16
N ARG A 3 4.21 9.38 69.94
CA ARG A 3 3.92 10.08 68.70
C ARG A 3 4.86 9.51 67.62
N GLN A 4 4.35 8.62 66.78
CA GLN A 4 5.10 8.16 65.61
C GLN A 4 5.46 9.38 64.76
N LYS A 5 6.76 9.66 64.64
CA LYS A 5 7.27 10.65 63.71
C LYS A 5 6.92 10.16 62.31
N LYS A 6 6.02 10.88 61.63
CA LYS A 6 5.80 10.66 60.20
C LYS A 6 7.07 11.11 59.47
N ASN A 7 7.75 10.18 58.82
CA ASN A 7 8.89 10.50 57.97
C ASN A 7 8.37 11.33 56.79
N ALA A 8 8.83 12.58 56.68
CA ALA A 8 8.53 13.45 55.55
C ALA A 8 9.54 13.20 54.43
N PHE A 9 9.05 13.13 53.19
CA PHE A 9 9.88 12.97 52.00
C PHE A 9 10.84 14.16 51.86
N THR A 10 12.12 13.88 51.65
CA THR A 10 13.13 14.92 51.35
C THR A 10 13.09 15.29 49.87
N LEU A 11 13.51 16.51 49.55
CA LEU A 11 13.63 16.99 48.16
C LEU A 11 14.59 16.11 47.35
N VAL A 12 15.65 15.60 47.99
CA VAL A 12 16.64 14.71 47.36
C VAL A 12 16.01 13.36 46.99
N GLU A 13 15.23 12.74 47.87
CA GLU A 13 14.52 11.49 47.57
C GLU A 13 13.56 11.65 46.40
N LEU A 14 12.83 12.76 46.33
CA LEU A 14 11.95 13.05 45.19
C LEU A 14 12.75 13.22 43.88
N LEU A 15 13.89 13.92 43.92
CA LEU A 15 14.74 14.16 42.75
C LEU A 15 15.34 12.87 42.19
N VAL A 16 15.80 11.96 43.07
CA VAL A 16 16.33 10.66 42.65
C VAL A 16 15.24 9.82 41.97
N VAL A 17 14.02 9.81 42.52
CA VAL A 17 12.89 9.06 41.94
C VAL A 17 12.52 9.55 40.55
N ILE A 18 12.36 10.87 40.36
CA ILE A 18 12.09 11.41 39.03
C ILE A 18 13.25 11.15 38.06
N GLY A 19 14.50 11.15 38.55
CA GLY A 19 15.68 10.81 37.76
C GLY A 19 15.64 9.37 37.26
N ILE A 20 15.30 8.42 38.13
CA ILE A 20 15.15 7.00 37.75
C ILE A 20 14.01 6.84 36.74
N ILE A 21 12.85 7.46 36.98
CA ILE A 21 11.70 7.41 36.06
C ILE A 21 12.08 7.99 34.69
N ALA A 22 12.80 9.11 34.64
CA ALA A 22 13.26 9.73 33.39
C ALA A 22 14.18 8.79 32.59
N VAL A 23 15.13 8.12 33.26
CA VAL A 23 16.01 7.13 32.61
C VAL A 23 15.22 5.94 32.08
N LEU A 24 14.29 5.39 32.88
CA LEU A 24 13.45 4.27 32.47
C LEU A 24 12.59 4.62 31.25
N ILE A 25 11.92 5.77 31.27
CA ILE A 25 11.11 6.26 30.14
C ILE A 25 11.99 6.48 28.91
N GLY A 26 13.19 7.02 29.07
CA GLY A 26 14.15 7.26 27.98
C GLY A 26 14.53 5.99 27.21
N ILE A 27 14.57 4.84 27.89
CA ILE A 27 14.87 3.53 27.25
C ILE A 27 13.59 2.85 26.74
N LEU A 28 12.47 3.01 27.45
CA LEU A 28 11.20 2.35 27.13
C LEU A 28 10.54 2.93 25.88
N LEU A 29 10.60 4.25 25.66
CA LEU A 29 9.93 4.88 24.51
C LEU A 29 10.46 4.41 23.14
N PRO A 30 11.80 4.36 22.89
CA PRO A 30 12.32 3.83 21.64
C PRO A 30 12.01 2.34 21.45
N ALA A 31 12.05 1.55 22.53
CA ALA A 31 11.74 0.13 22.48
C ALA A 31 10.26 -0.12 22.13
N LEU A 32 9.35 0.61 22.77
CA LEU A 32 7.90 0.52 22.51
C LEU A 32 7.55 0.96 21.09
N SER A 33 8.19 2.03 20.59
CA SER A 33 7.99 2.49 19.21
C SER A 33 8.36 1.41 18.19
N LYS A 34 9.53 0.78 18.36
CA LYS A 34 9.98 -0.34 17.51
C LYS A 34 9.06 -1.56 17.60
N ALA A 35 8.59 -1.91 18.81
CA ALA A 35 7.68 -3.03 19.03
C ALA A 35 6.33 -2.80 18.35
N ARG A 36 5.77 -1.59 18.50
CA ARG A 36 4.51 -1.19 17.84
C ARG A 36 4.63 -1.23 16.33
N GLU A 37 5.74 -0.73 15.79
CA GLU A 37 5.97 -0.75 14.34
C GLU A 37 6.09 -2.19 13.81
N SER A 38 6.78 -3.07 14.52
CA SER A 38 6.85 -4.50 14.17
C SER A 38 5.45 -5.15 14.17
N ALA A 39 4.62 -4.83 15.17
CA ALA A 39 3.26 -5.33 15.26
C ALA A 39 2.37 -4.80 14.12
N ASN A 40 2.44 -3.49 13.84
CA ASN A 40 1.70 -2.88 12.73
C ASN A 40 2.09 -3.48 11.38
N ARG A 41 3.39 -3.71 11.15
CA ARG A 41 3.88 -4.37 9.93
C ARG A 41 3.37 -5.79 9.81
N ALA A 42 3.42 -6.58 10.89
CA ALA A 42 2.88 -7.94 10.89
C ALA A 42 1.37 -7.96 10.61
N ALA A 43 0.61 -7.03 11.20
CA ALA A 43 -0.81 -6.88 10.94
C ALA A 43 -1.08 -6.47 9.48
N CYS A 44 -0.30 -5.54 8.92
CA CYS A 44 -0.40 -5.15 7.52
C CYS A 44 -0.15 -6.34 6.56
N MET A 45 0.91 -7.12 6.81
CA MET A 45 1.17 -8.34 6.03
C MET A 45 0.03 -9.36 6.15
N SER A 46 -0.57 -9.50 7.34
CA SER A 46 -1.74 -10.36 7.56
C SER A 46 -2.97 -9.87 6.79
N ASN A 47 -3.20 -8.56 6.74
CA ASN A 47 -4.27 -7.95 5.95
C ASN A 47 -4.09 -8.24 4.46
N MET A 48 -2.88 -8.04 3.92
CA MET A 48 -2.59 -8.40 2.53
C MET A 48 -2.79 -9.88 2.24
N ARG A 49 -2.33 -10.79 3.11
CA ARG A 49 -2.56 -12.23 2.90
C ARG A 49 -4.04 -12.56 2.79
N GLN A 50 -4.89 -11.92 3.59
CA GLN A 50 -6.34 -12.08 3.51
C GLN A 50 -6.90 -11.55 2.18
N LEU A 51 -6.49 -10.36 1.74
CA LEU A 51 -6.90 -9.81 0.43
C LEU A 51 -6.44 -10.65 -0.75
N THR A 52 -5.19 -11.11 -0.75
CA THR A 52 -4.65 -11.98 -1.81
C THR A 52 -5.36 -13.32 -1.81
N THR A 53 -5.69 -13.87 -0.64
CA THR A 53 -6.50 -15.09 -0.55
C THR A 53 -7.89 -14.87 -1.13
N ALA A 54 -8.56 -13.76 -0.79
CA ALA A 54 -9.86 -13.38 -1.39
C ALA A 54 -9.77 -13.24 -2.91
N TRP A 55 -8.70 -12.62 -3.41
CA TRP A 55 -8.44 -12.48 -4.83
C TRP A 55 -8.27 -13.85 -5.53
N ILE A 56 -7.50 -14.77 -4.95
CA ILE A 56 -7.35 -16.14 -5.45
C ILE A 56 -8.70 -16.87 -5.43
N MET A 57 -9.47 -16.77 -4.34
CA MET A 57 -10.81 -17.36 -4.22
C MET A 57 -11.75 -16.86 -5.32
N TYR A 58 -11.77 -15.55 -5.58
CA TYR A 58 -12.52 -14.98 -6.70
C TYR A 58 -12.10 -15.61 -8.02
N THR A 59 -10.79 -15.69 -8.31
CA THR A 59 -10.32 -16.27 -9.57
C THR A 59 -10.74 -17.72 -9.75
N ASN A 60 -10.75 -18.50 -8.67
CA ASN A 60 -11.19 -19.90 -8.70
C ASN A 60 -12.70 -20.00 -9.00
N GLU A 61 -13.53 -19.15 -8.39
CA GLU A 61 -14.97 -19.11 -8.63
C GLU A 61 -15.30 -18.63 -10.05
N TRP A 62 -14.54 -17.66 -10.57
CA TRP A 62 -14.77 -17.01 -11.86
C TRP A 62 -13.93 -17.59 -13.01
N ARG A 63 -13.70 -18.91 -13.03
CA ARG A 63 -13.03 -19.61 -14.14
C ARG A 63 -11.66 -19.02 -14.53
N GLY A 64 -10.91 -18.61 -13.52
CA GLY A 64 -9.60 -17.99 -13.61
C GLY A 64 -9.60 -16.49 -13.89
N HIS A 65 -10.75 -15.84 -14.07
CA HIS A 65 -10.81 -14.39 -14.29
C HIS A 65 -10.46 -13.62 -13.01
N MET A 66 -9.63 -12.60 -13.14
CA MET A 66 -9.25 -11.71 -12.03
C MET A 66 -10.28 -10.59 -11.89
N VAL A 67 -10.47 -10.08 -10.68
CA VAL A 67 -11.22 -8.83 -10.45
C VAL A 67 -10.57 -7.67 -11.20
N PHE A 68 -11.35 -6.65 -11.55
CA PHE A 68 -10.79 -5.44 -12.16
C PHE A 68 -9.90 -4.70 -11.14
N ALA A 69 -8.72 -4.26 -11.57
CA ALA A 69 -7.68 -3.72 -10.68
C ALA A 69 -8.02 -2.32 -10.15
N GLU A 70 -8.64 -1.51 -11.00
CA GLU A 70 -9.14 -0.17 -10.71
C GLU A 70 -10.37 -0.25 -9.80
N THR A 71 -10.78 0.89 -9.22
CA THR A 71 -12.04 0.98 -8.47
C THR A 71 -13.26 1.26 -9.34
N GLY A 72 -13.21 0.83 -10.61
CA GLY A 72 -14.28 1.07 -11.56
C GLY A 72 -15.60 0.46 -11.14
N SER A 73 -16.71 1.09 -11.53
CA SER A 73 -18.05 0.53 -11.44
C SER A 73 -18.62 0.32 -12.84
N ALA A 74 -19.27 -0.82 -13.08
CA ALA A 74 -20.06 -1.04 -14.29
C ALA A 74 -21.34 -0.16 -14.36
N THR A 75 -21.68 0.53 -13.26
CA THR A 75 -22.87 1.39 -13.17
C THR A 75 -22.59 2.88 -13.41
N ASP A 76 -21.32 3.28 -13.59
CA ASP A 76 -20.96 4.66 -13.91
C ASP A 76 -21.08 4.89 -15.44
N PRO A 77 -22.01 5.74 -15.90
CA PRO A 77 -22.23 5.99 -17.33
C PRO A 77 -21.06 6.73 -18.02
N ASN A 78 -20.10 7.26 -17.27
CA ASN A 78 -18.88 7.89 -17.82
C ASN A 78 -17.67 6.94 -17.83
N ASN A 79 -17.80 5.73 -17.28
CA ASN A 79 -16.71 4.77 -17.21
C ASN A 79 -16.67 3.92 -18.49
N VAL A 80 -15.72 4.26 -19.37
CA VAL A 80 -15.51 3.58 -20.66
C VAL A 80 -14.98 2.14 -20.53
N ASP A 81 -14.56 1.72 -19.33
CA ASP A 81 -14.00 0.40 -19.05
C ASP A 81 -14.92 -0.40 -18.11
N PHE A 82 -15.90 -1.09 -18.72
CA PHE A 82 -17.03 -1.83 -18.14
C PHE A 82 -16.69 -3.05 -17.24
N GLN A 83 -16.10 -2.89 -16.06
CA GLN A 83 -15.95 -4.00 -15.10
C GLN A 83 -16.08 -3.54 -13.63
N ASP A 84 -16.70 -4.37 -12.79
CA ASP A 84 -16.72 -4.15 -11.34
C ASP A 84 -15.35 -4.45 -10.74
N GLY A 85 -14.84 -3.49 -9.96
CA GLY A 85 -13.55 -3.59 -9.27
C GLY A 85 -13.56 -4.47 -8.03
N TRP A 86 -12.36 -4.75 -7.53
CA TRP A 86 -12.17 -5.32 -6.18
C TRP A 86 -12.72 -4.41 -5.06
N VAL A 87 -12.84 -3.12 -5.35
CA VAL A 87 -13.55 -2.04 -4.65
C VAL A 87 -14.30 -1.26 -5.74
N VAL A 88 -15.49 -0.73 -5.46
CA VAL A 88 -16.34 -0.07 -6.48
C VAL A 88 -16.64 1.37 -6.06
N GLU A 89 -16.29 2.36 -6.88
CA GLU A 89 -16.52 3.77 -6.57
C GLU A 89 -16.97 4.59 -7.79
N SER A 90 -17.79 5.63 -7.55
CA SER A 90 -18.28 6.56 -8.57
C SER A 90 -17.60 7.93 -8.45
N GLY A 91 -16.88 8.37 -9.49
CA GLY A 91 -16.48 9.78 -9.70
C GLY A 91 -15.21 10.28 -9.00
N THR A 92 -14.90 9.85 -7.78
CA THR A 92 -13.66 10.23 -7.07
C THR A 92 -13.37 9.09 -6.10
N ALA A 93 -12.23 8.41 -6.15
CA ALA A 93 -11.92 7.34 -5.21
C ALA A 93 -11.66 7.84 -3.77
N THR A 94 -12.73 8.35 -3.16
CA THR A 94 -12.87 8.77 -1.77
C THR A 94 -12.80 7.60 -0.80
N ASN A 95 -12.67 6.36 -1.29
CA ASN A 95 -12.50 5.14 -0.51
C ASN A 95 -13.54 5.04 0.61
N LYS A 96 -14.83 5.29 0.33
CA LYS A 96 -15.86 5.21 1.37
C LYS A 96 -16.08 3.76 1.84
N PRO A 97 -16.57 3.52 3.07
CA PRO A 97 -16.93 2.16 3.52
C PRO A 97 -17.86 1.44 2.54
N GLU A 98 -18.76 2.17 1.90
CA GLU A 98 -19.70 1.65 0.90
C GLU A 98 -18.98 1.18 -0.36
N ALA A 99 -17.89 1.85 -0.77
CA ALA A 99 -17.12 1.46 -1.94
C ALA A 99 -16.41 0.11 -1.74
N ILE A 100 -15.87 -0.11 -0.53
CA ILE A 100 -15.28 -1.39 -0.14
C ILE A 100 -16.34 -2.49 -0.12
N ARG A 101 -17.51 -2.21 0.47
CA ARG A 101 -18.62 -3.18 0.55
C ARG A 101 -19.23 -3.53 -0.80
N GLY A 102 -19.19 -2.60 -1.75
CA GLY A 102 -19.63 -2.81 -3.13
C GLY A 102 -18.62 -3.57 -3.99
N GLY A 103 -17.38 -3.73 -3.52
CA GLY A 103 -16.31 -4.42 -4.23
C GLY A 103 -16.50 -5.93 -4.36
N LEU A 104 -16.02 -6.51 -5.46
CA LEU A 104 -16.13 -7.94 -5.73
C LEU A 104 -15.42 -8.82 -4.70
N LEU A 105 -14.38 -8.31 -4.02
CA LEU A 105 -13.67 -9.06 -2.98
C LEU A 105 -14.37 -9.04 -1.62
N TRP A 106 -15.33 -8.15 -1.39
CA TRP A 106 -16.05 -8.04 -0.12
C TRP A 106 -16.73 -9.36 0.28
N LYS A 107 -17.24 -10.11 -0.72
CA LYS A 107 -17.85 -11.44 -0.51
C LYS A 107 -16.93 -12.41 0.22
N TYR A 108 -15.62 -12.33 -0.04
CA TYR A 108 -14.62 -13.27 0.50
C TYR A 108 -13.89 -12.71 1.73
N THR A 109 -13.84 -11.38 1.86
CA THR A 109 -13.25 -10.67 3.02
C THR A 109 -14.19 -9.54 3.49
N PRO A 110 -15.30 -9.86 4.18
CA PRO A 110 -16.28 -8.86 4.65
C PRO A 110 -15.80 -8.14 5.92
N ASN A 111 -14.57 -7.63 5.90
CA ASN A 111 -13.94 -6.90 6.99
C ASN A 111 -13.23 -5.66 6.44
N PRO A 112 -13.71 -4.43 6.76
CA PRO A 112 -13.13 -3.22 6.19
C PRO A 112 -11.71 -2.94 6.70
N GLU A 113 -11.36 -3.42 7.90
CA GLU A 113 -10.02 -3.22 8.48
C GLU A 113 -8.92 -3.92 7.68
N VAL A 114 -9.28 -4.95 6.90
CA VAL A 114 -8.34 -5.69 6.04
C VAL A 114 -7.91 -4.90 4.81
N TYR A 115 -8.63 -3.84 4.44
CA TYR A 115 -8.33 -3.02 3.26
C TYR A 115 -7.28 -1.94 3.53
N ARG A 116 -6.83 -1.80 4.78
CA ARG A 116 -5.97 -0.71 5.22
C ARG A 116 -4.79 -1.22 6.06
N CYS A 117 -3.65 -0.55 5.87
CA CYS A 117 -2.46 -0.66 6.70
C CYS A 117 -2.66 0.11 8.01
N PRO A 118 -2.39 -0.52 9.18
CA PRO A 118 -2.47 0.16 10.48
C PRO A 118 -1.54 1.37 10.62
N SER A 119 -0.46 1.42 9.82
CA SER A 119 0.49 2.54 9.78
C SER A 119 0.19 3.56 8.65
N SER A 120 -0.94 3.42 7.93
CA SER A 120 -1.34 4.39 6.90
C SER A 120 -1.50 5.80 7.48
N LEU A 121 -0.85 6.77 6.83
CA LEU A 121 -0.67 8.14 7.34
C LEU A 121 -1.96 8.97 7.36
N ASP A 122 -2.88 8.73 6.44
CA ASP A 122 -4.09 9.53 6.30
C ASP A 122 -5.34 8.74 6.70
N LYS A 123 -6.00 9.19 7.77
CA LYS A 123 -7.19 8.54 8.33
C LYS A 123 -8.45 8.70 7.48
N ARG A 124 -8.47 9.61 6.51
CA ARG A 124 -9.61 9.86 5.62
C ARG A 124 -9.87 8.72 4.63
N TYR A 125 -8.83 7.96 4.26
CA TYR A 125 -8.96 6.86 3.31
C TYR A 125 -9.19 5.52 4.02
N TYR A 126 -10.16 4.75 3.56
CA TYR A 126 -10.46 3.43 4.13
C TYR A 126 -9.68 2.29 3.47
N ARG A 127 -8.80 2.63 2.52
CA ARG A 127 -7.92 1.70 1.84
C ARG A 127 -6.51 2.26 1.72
N SER A 128 -5.51 1.39 1.77
CA SER A 128 -4.11 1.78 1.57
C SER A 128 -3.30 0.77 0.73
N TYR A 129 -4.00 -0.04 -0.05
CA TYR A 129 -3.43 -1.04 -0.93
C TYR A 129 -4.03 -0.87 -2.32
N SER A 130 -3.26 -1.23 -3.34
CA SER A 130 -3.73 -1.26 -4.71
C SER A 130 -3.32 -2.54 -5.40
N ILE A 131 -4.21 -3.04 -6.27
CA ILE A 131 -3.87 -4.07 -7.24
C ILE A 131 -3.05 -3.42 -8.35
N ASN A 132 -1.98 -4.05 -8.82
CA ASN A 132 -1.24 -3.53 -9.97
C ASN A 132 -2.05 -3.64 -11.28
N THR A 133 -1.91 -2.66 -12.16
CA THR A 133 -2.71 -2.52 -13.40
C THR A 133 -2.60 -3.74 -14.32
N MET A 134 -1.54 -4.55 -14.25
CA MET A 134 -1.42 -5.73 -15.10
C MET A 134 -2.36 -6.86 -14.70
N MET A 135 -2.92 -6.84 -13.48
CA MET A 135 -3.89 -7.83 -12.98
C MET A 135 -5.32 -7.44 -13.34
N ASN A 136 -5.64 -7.49 -14.63
CA ASN A 136 -6.93 -7.12 -15.21
C ASN A 136 -7.28 -5.64 -15.02
N GLY A 137 -6.32 -4.75 -15.30
CA GLY A 137 -6.57 -3.31 -15.31
C GLY A 137 -7.22 -2.78 -16.59
N THR A 138 -7.49 -1.47 -16.65
CA THR A 138 -8.05 -0.79 -17.83
C THR A 138 -7.13 -0.93 -19.05
N PRO A 139 -7.64 -1.41 -20.20
CA PRO A 139 -6.90 -1.40 -21.45
C PRO A 139 -6.57 0.01 -21.95
N THR A 140 -7.38 1.02 -21.61
CA THR A 140 -7.22 2.40 -22.06
C THR A 140 -5.93 3.00 -21.49
N PHE A 141 -5.78 2.99 -20.16
CA PHE A 141 -4.60 3.53 -19.51
C PHE A 141 -3.38 2.64 -19.74
N ALA A 142 -3.51 1.31 -19.64
CA ALA A 142 -2.43 0.40 -19.96
C ALA A 142 -1.96 0.55 -21.42
N GLY A 143 -2.86 0.82 -22.36
CA GLY A 143 -2.57 1.07 -23.77
C GLY A 143 -1.71 2.31 -23.99
N ILE A 144 -1.97 3.41 -23.27
CA ILE A 144 -1.10 4.61 -23.24
C ILE A 144 0.32 4.24 -22.81
N LEU A 145 0.43 3.35 -21.82
CA LEU A 145 1.72 2.82 -21.34
C LEU A 145 2.32 1.75 -22.26
N GLY A 146 1.60 1.36 -23.31
CA GLY A 146 2.01 0.34 -24.27
C GLY A 146 1.93 -1.08 -23.76
N MET A 147 0.98 -1.34 -22.88
CA MET A 147 0.82 -2.60 -22.16
C MET A 147 -0.57 -3.18 -22.40
N THR A 148 -0.69 -4.49 -22.21
CA THR A 148 -1.97 -5.19 -22.24
C THR A 148 -2.11 -6.01 -20.96
N PRO A 149 -3.02 -5.63 -20.06
CA PRO A 149 -3.23 -6.36 -18.82
C PRO A 149 -3.66 -7.81 -19.06
N TRP A 150 -3.23 -8.70 -18.17
CA TRP A 150 -3.73 -10.08 -18.15
C TRP A 150 -5.15 -10.08 -17.61
N LYS A 151 -6.02 -10.94 -18.15
CA LYS A 151 -7.42 -11.06 -17.69
C LYS A 151 -7.65 -12.29 -16.83
N LYS A 152 -6.80 -13.32 -16.99
CA LYS A 152 -6.88 -14.57 -16.26
C LYS A 152 -5.60 -14.86 -15.50
N ILE A 153 -5.74 -15.43 -14.31
CA ILE A 153 -4.61 -15.85 -13.45
C ILE A 153 -3.67 -16.83 -14.17
N THR A 154 -4.20 -17.66 -15.08
CA THR A 154 -3.41 -18.62 -15.88
C THR A 154 -2.45 -17.96 -16.87
N GLN A 155 -2.60 -16.67 -17.15
CA GLN A 155 -1.71 -15.90 -18.01
C GLN A 155 -0.51 -15.32 -17.23
N VAL A 156 -0.55 -15.43 -15.90
CA VAL A 156 0.33 -14.73 -14.98
C VAL A 156 1.26 -15.74 -14.32
N LYS A 157 2.54 -15.38 -14.15
CA LYS A 157 3.49 -16.19 -13.38
C LYS A 157 3.23 -16.04 -11.86
N SER A 158 3.61 -17.05 -11.08
CA SER A 158 3.35 -17.10 -9.64
C SER A 158 4.05 -16.00 -8.83
N ASP A 159 5.20 -15.53 -9.31
CA ASP A 159 6.04 -14.51 -8.67
C ASP A 159 5.67 -13.07 -9.05
N ARG A 160 4.53 -12.87 -9.74
CA ARG A 160 4.08 -11.52 -10.10
C ARG A 160 3.42 -10.83 -8.90
N LEU A 161 3.69 -9.54 -8.76
CA LEU A 161 3.04 -8.69 -7.77
C LEU A 161 1.51 -8.72 -7.99
N VAL A 162 0.71 -8.68 -6.91
CA VAL A 162 -0.75 -8.48 -6.92
C VAL A 162 -1.08 -7.19 -6.21
N PHE A 163 -1.06 -7.19 -4.86
CA PHE A 163 -1.26 -5.98 -4.05
C PHE A 163 0.05 -5.35 -3.59
N VAL A 164 0.07 -4.03 -3.49
CA VAL A 164 1.16 -3.23 -2.93
C VAL A 164 0.60 -2.11 -2.05
N GLU A 165 1.32 -1.74 -0.99
CA GLU A 165 1.02 -0.51 -0.26
C GLU A 165 1.23 0.69 -1.16
N GLU A 166 0.17 1.47 -1.32
CA GLU A 166 0.19 2.67 -2.15
C GLU A 166 -0.26 3.89 -1.35
N TYR A 167 0.42 4.98 -1.63
CA TYR A 167 0.15 6.34 -1.18
C TYR A 167 0.78 7.22 -2.25
N ASP A 168 -0.04 7.84 -3.09
CA ASP A 168 0.44 8.77 -4.09
C ASP A 168 0.20 10.20 -3.60
N PRO A 169 1.23 10.89 -3.06
CA PRO A 169 1.10 12.26 -2.59
C PRO A 169 1.29 13.31 -3.70
N ARG A 170 1.41 12.91 -4.98
CA ARG A 170 1.63 13.87 -6.06
C ARG A 170 0.53 14.95 -6.06
N PRO A 171 0.89 16.24 -6.14
CA PRO A 171 -0.10 17.31 -6.18
C PRO A 171 -0.97 17.11 -7.41
N ALA A 172 -2.28 16.97 -7.19
CA ALA A 172 -3.24 16.94 -8.27
C ALA A 172 -3.16 18.27 -9.07
N PRO A 173 -3.59 18.30 -10.34
CA PRO A 173 -3.80 19.55 -11.05
C PRO A 173 -4.61 20.52 -10.18
N VAL A 174 -4.26 21.80 -10.21
CA VAL A 174 -4.90 22.85 -9.39
C VAL A 174 -6.43 22.77 -9.57
N GLY A 175 -7.15 22.46 -8.49
CA GLY A 175 -8.61 22.33 -8.46
C GLY A 175 -9.18 20.93 -8.23
N ALA A 176 -8.35 19.88 -8.15
CA ALA A 176 -8.79 18.54 -7.79
C ALA A 176 -8.58 18.26 -6.28
N PRO A 177 -9.54 17.62 -5.57
CA PRO A 177 -9.32 17.16 -4.20
C PRO A 177 -8.17 16.13 -4.19
N GLU A 178 -7.31 16.20 -3.16
CA GLU A 178 -6.15 15.35 -2.95
C GLU A 178 -6.42 13.89 -3.38
N GLN A 179 -5.70 13.41 -4.40
CA GLN A 179 -5.93 12.09 -4.96
C GLN A 179 -4.88 11.12 -4.42
N PHE A 180 -5.29 10.24 -3.50
CA PHE A 180 -4.74 8.88 -3.46
C PHE A 180 -4.90 8.29 -4.86
N ASN A 181 -3.94 7.55 -5.44
CA ASN A 181 -4.20 6.94 -6.74
C ASN A 181 -5.47 6.06 -6.70
N GLN A 182 -6.41 6.43 -7.55
CA GLN A 182 -7.83 6.09 -7.47
C GLN A 182 -8.18 4.86 -8.30
N GLY A 183 -7.20 4.15 -8.89
CA GLY A 183 -7.52 3.19 -9.94
C GLY A 183 -6.41 2.22 -10.32
N SER A 184 -5.81 1.52 -9.36
CA SER A 184 -4.73 0.50 -9.54
C SER A 184 -3.31 1.06 -9.54
N TYR A 185 -2.36 0.24 -9.11
CA TYR A 185 -0.93 0.58 -9.06
C TYR A 185 -0.29 0.43 -10.44
N ALA A 186 0.03 1.57 -11.04
CA ALA A 186 0.55 1.72 -12.38
C ALA A 186 2.06 1.96 -12.41
N MET A 187 2.73 1.30 -13.35
CA MET A 187 4.14 1.54 -13.63
C MET A 187 4.36 1.74 -15.12
N TYR A 188 5.27 2.64 -15.49
CA TYR A 188 5.69 2.76 -16.88
C TYR A 188 6.43 1.49 -17.33
N SER A 189 6.10 1.00 -18.53
CA SER A 189 6.68 -0.21 -19.13
C SER A 189 8.17 -0.05 -19.51
N TYR A 190 8.71 -1.05 -20.19
CA TYR A 190 10.10 -1.10 -20.67
C TYR A 190 10.34 -0.45 -22.02
N LYS A 191 9.32 0.19 -22.61
CA LYS A 191 9.46 0.85 -23.90
C LYS A 191 10.71 1.73 -23.92
N PRO A 192 11.50 1.76 -25.01
CA PRO A 192 12.75 2.51 -25.10
C PRO A 192 12.46 4.01 -25.27
N ASN A 193 11.80 4.59 -24.27
CA ASN A 193 11.47 6.00 -24.18
C ASN A 193 11.85 6.53 -22.79
N ALA A 194 11.74 7.84 -22.60
CA ALA A 194 12.11 8.49 -21.35
C ALA A 194 11.32 7.96 -20.12
N LEU A 195 10.10 7.44 -20.33
CA LEU A 195 9.23 6.95 -19.26
C LEU A 195 9.77 5.66 -18.60
N ARG A 196 10.64 4.90 -19.28
CA ARG A 196 11.31 3.73 -18.70
C ARG A 196 12.09 4.08 -17.43
N TYR A 197 12.54 5.33 -17.30
CA TYR A 197 13.31 5.83 -16.16
C TYR A 197 12.49 6.74 -15.25
N LEU A 198 11.17 6.58 -15.24
CA LEU A 198 10.29 7.32 -14.34
C LEU A 198 9.45 6.34 -13.52
N TRP A 199 9.06 6.82 -12.33
CA TRP A 199 8.03 6.18 -11.53
C TRP A 199 6.67 6.49 -12.15
N GLY A 200 5.84 5.46 -12.34
CA GLY A 200 4.42 5.63 -12.61
C GLY A 200 3.79 6.07 -11.31
N ASP A 201 3.48 5.10 -10.47
CA ASP A 201 3.16 5.29 -9.06
C ASP A 201 4.33 4.93 -8.18
N THR A 202 4.40 5.54 -7.01
CA THR A 202 5.47 5.31 -6.05
C THR A 202 4.99 4.42 -4.93
N PRO A 203 5.84 3.52 -4.40
CA PRO A 203 5.47 2.70 -3.26
C PRO A 203 5.23 3.58 -2.04
N ALA A 204 4.27 3.20 -1.19
CA ALA A 204 4.07 3.87 0.10
C ALA A 204 5.09 3.40 1.12
N PHE A 205 5.59 4.32 1.95
CA PHE A 205 6.41 4.00 3.12
C PHE A 205 5.63 4.17 4.41
N PHE A 206 4.57 3.38 4.59
CA PHE A 206 3.89 3.27 5.89
C PHE A 206 4.79 2.63 6.95
N HIS A 207 5.74 1.81 6.49
CA HIS A 207 6.75 1.17 7.32
C HIS A 207 8.13 1.79 7.02
N PRO A 208 9.02 1.96 8.02
CA PRO A 208 10.31 2.61 7.81
C PRO A 208 11.12 1.97 6.67
N LYS A 209 11.31 2.75 5.60
CA LYS A 209 12.06 2.37 4.39
C LYS A 209 11.57 1.09 3.68
N SER A 210 10.33 0.69 3.91
CA SER A 210 9.81 -0.55 3.36
C SER A 210 8.35 -0.47 2.97
N THR A 211 7.96 -1.40 2.11
CA THR A 211 6.60 -1.52 1.56
C THR A 211 6.21 -2.98 1.58
N ASN A 212 5.03 -3.28 2.10
CA ASN A 212 4.48 -4.62 2.04
C ASN A 212 3.89 -4.88 0.64
N MET A 213 4.03 -6.11 0.18
CA MET A 213 3.61 -6.57 -1.14
C MET A 213 3.10 -8.00 -1.08
N SER A 214 2.17 -8.33 -1.96
CA SER A 214 1.67 -9.69 -2.14
C SER A 214 1.80 -10.18 -3.57
N PHE A 215 1.78 -11.49 -3.78
CA PHE A 215 2.05 -12.12 -5.07
C PHE A 215 0.98 -13.15 -5.44
N VAL A 216 1.00 -13.59 -6.70
CA VAL A 216 0.00 -14.48 -7.28
C VAL A 216 -0.08 -15.84 -6.57
N ASP A 217 1.03 -16.33 -6.02
CA ASP A 217 1.09 -17.56 -5.21
C ASP A 217 0.58 -17.41 -3.76
N GLY A 218 0.16 -16.21 -3.35
CA GLY A 218 -0.27 -15.91 -1.99
C GLY A 218 0.85 -15.52 -1.03
N HIS A 219 2.11 -15.49 -1.50
CA HIS A 219 3.24 -14.94 -0.75
C HIS A 219 2.99 -13.47 -0.41
N VAL A 220 3.50 -13.05 0.75
CA VAL A 220 3.52 -11.66 1.18
C VAL A 220 4.88 -11.36 1.81
N GLU A 221 5.53 -10.30 1.34
CA GLU A 221 6.81 -9.83 1.87
C GLU A 221 6.79 -8.35 2.23
N ASN A 222 7.78 -7.98 3.04
CA ASN A 222 8.13 -6.60 3.30
C ASN A 222 9.39 -6.27 2.50
N LYS A 223 9.25 -5.46 1.45
CA LYS A 223 10.35 -5.05 0.60
C LYS A 223 11.08 -3.86 1.21
N LEU A 224 12.36 -4.02 1.55
CA LEU A 224 13.23 -2.90 1.91
C LEU A 224 13.76 -2.21 0.65
N TRP A 225 13.66 -0.89 0.65
CA TRP A 225 14.18 -0.02 -0.39
C TRP A 225 15.55 0.53 -0.02
N SER A 226 16.36 0.80 -1.03
CA SER A 226 17.79 1.03 -0.81
C SER A 226 18.40 2.09 -1.72
N ASP A 227 17.77 2.44 -2.82
CA ASP A 227 18.19 3.54 -3.68
C ASP A 227 17.66 4.87 -3.11
N PRO A 228 18.53 5.85 -2.78
CA PRO A 228 18.09 7.16 -2.27
C PRO A 228 17.04 7.85 -3.15
N ARG A 229 17.07 7.62 -4.47
CA ARG A 229 16.13 8.23 -5.42
C ARG A 229 14.71 7.72 -5.25
N THR A 230 14.52 6.49 -4.78
CA THR A 230 13.20 5.94 -4.44
C THR A 230 12.56 6.75 -3.31
N PHE A 231 13.35 7.18 -2.33
CA PHE A 231 12.83 8.00 -1.22
C PHE A 231 12.46 9.41 -1.62
N ILE A 232 13.19 9.98 -2.56
CA ILE A 232 12.84 11.29 -3.14
C ILE A 232 11.57 11.16 -4.00
N ALA A 233 11.44 10.06 -4.74
CA ALA A 233 10.27 9.78 -5.57
C ALA A 233 8.98 9.70 -4.74
N THR A 234 8.98 8.90 -3.68
CA THR A 234 7.81 8.73 -2.80
C THR A 234 7.39 10.01 -2.06
N ASN A 235 8.30 10.97 -1.83
CA ASN A 235 7.98 12.22 -1.14
C ASN A 235 7.51 13.35 -2.08
N GLY A 236 6.91 13.01 -3.23
CA GLY A 236 6.33 13.97 -4.17
C GLY A 236 7.34 14.62 -5.12
N GLY A 237 8.61 14.18 -5.10
CA GLY A 237 9.53 14.46 -6.20
C GLY A 237 9.27 13.49 -7.35
N ASN A 238 9.34 13.94 -8.61
CA ASN A 238 9.63 13.01 -9.71
C ASN A 238 11.05 13.33 -10.18
N PRO A 239 12.09 12.78 -9.53
CA PRO A 239 13.46 13.19 -9.82
C PRO A 239 13.77 12.81 -11.25
N ALA A 240 14.14 13.79 -12.07
CA ALA A 240 14.78 13.52 -13.35
C ALA A 240 16.00 12.63 -13.10
N GLY A 241 16.11 11.50 -13.82
CA GLY A 241 17.27 10.60 -13.73
C GLY A 241 17.14 9.36 -12.84
N GLN A 242 16.13 8.50 -13.07
CA GLN A 242 16.09 7.14 -12.46
C GLN A 242 16.90 6.09 -13.23
N THR A 243 17.80 6.50 -14.14
CA THR A 243 18.66 5.58 -14.87
C THR A 243 19.47 4.73 -13.89
N GLY A 244 19.34 3.40 -13.99
CA GLY A 244 19.99 2.47 -13.07
C GLY A 244 19.44 2.48 -11.64
N ASN A 245 18.23 3.01 -11.38
CA ASN A 245 17.57 2.83 -10.09
C ASN A 245 17.19 1.35 -9.91
N LYS A 246 17.90 0.67 -9.02
CA LYS A 246 17.71 -0.76 -8.73
C LYS A 246 16.34 -1.08 -8.18
N ASP A 247 15.79 -0.22 -7.32
CA ASP A 247 14.48 -0.42 -6.70
C ASP A 247 13.37 -0.29 -7.75
N LEU A 248 13.49 0.69 -8.65
CA LEU A 248 12.59 0.87 -9.79
C LEU A 248 12.66 -0.32 -10.74
N ILE A 249 13.86 -0.75 -11.11
CA ILE A 249 14.09 -1.90 -11.99
C ILE A 249 13.48 -3.15 -11.38
N GLU A 250 13.72 -3.39 -10.09
CA GLU A 250 13.20 -4.54 -9.38
C GLU A 250 11.67 -4.54 -9.30
N LEU A 251 11.04 -3.40 -8.96
CA LEU A 251 9.58 -3.35 -8.89
C LEU A 251 8.93 -3.59 -10.24
N LYS A 252 9.50 -3.00 -11.31
CA LYS A 252 9.04 -3.29 -12.66
C LYS A 252 9.24 -4.77 -13.00
N ARG A 253 10.36 -5.37 -12.58
CA ARG A 253 10.61 -6.80 -12.73
C ARG A 253 9.51 -7.60 -12.05
N LEU A 254 9.02 -7.22 -10.87
CA LEU A 254 7.93 -7.92 -10.17
C LEU A 254 6.57 -7.78 -10.88
N ILE A 255 6.30 -6.64 -11.52
CA ILE A 255 5.04 -6.38 -12.23
C ILE A 255 5.03 -7.03 -13.62
N PHE A 256 6.03 -6.73 -14.46
CA PHE A 256 6.00 -7.07 -15.89
C PHE A 256 6.72 -8.37 -16.24
N GLY A 257 7.68 -8.81 -15.42
CA GLY A 257 8.60 -9.89 -15.79
C GLY A 257 10.03 -9.39 -16.05
N PRO A 258 10.96 -10.30 -16.38
CA PRO A 258 12.32 -9.93 -16.76
C PRO A 258 12.33 -8.98 -17.96
N PHE A 259 13.39 -8.16 -18.01
CA PHE A 259 13.69 -7.31 -19.14
C PHE A 259 14.55 -8.15 -20.08
N ASP A 260 14.00 -8.54 -21.24
CA ASP A 260 14.81 -9.13 -22.31
C ASP A 260 15.72 -8.08 -22.96
#